data_AF-A0A4Q7FCP8-F1
#
_entry.id   AF-A0A4Q7FCP8-F1
#
_cell.length_a   1.000
_cell.length_b   1.000
_cell.length_c   1.000
_cell.angle_alpha   90.00
_cell.angle_beta   90.00
_cell.angle_gamma   90.00
#
_symmetry.space_group_name_H-M   'P 1'
#
loop_
_entity.id
_entity.type
_entity.pdbx_description
1 polymer ?
#
loop_
_entity_poly.entity_id
_entity_poly.type
_entity_poly.pdbx_seq_one_letter_code
_entity_poly.pdbx_strand_id
1 'polypeptide(L)'
;MGPTNVTGLLEVIAAAPQLLTPDETETFLDPMPLDELASMWCALQRVSRRDQVGSIWALKLYFDHLPHRRPQAALDLVLEVLKAEADKPTVMQINDKFLLALLYAHGPEVIARIEHEAEHNDRLRWLLGGVHVDPDDPLMARIARLGDREAWQADHLAQRTPREPLDCANMPVVELARAWVEQYSKSERDQDDNLFAIMDFERDLREDDPDKMIDLILEILKIEANPVLLSLLAAGPLEVVISAATIDRIEREARVNERFRDLLGGVWYYRAPDDVRTRLDALIGESRW
;
A
#
# COMPACT_ATOMS: atom_id res chain seq x y z
N MET A 1 -26.06 -11.42 13.97
CA MET A 1 -24.86 -11.68 13.13
C MET A 1 -23.68 -11.23 13.95
N GLY A 2 -22.89 -12.19 14.46
CA GLY A 2 -21.75 -11.89 15.32
C GLY A 2 -20.61 -11.27 14.51
N PRO A 3 -19.67 -10.57 15.17
CA PRO A 3 -18.47 -10.09 14.50
C PRO A 3 -17.75 -11.31 13.91
N THR A 4 -17.58 -11.34 12.59
CA THR A 4 -16.69 -12.30 11.93
C THR A 4 -15.36 -12.20 12.65
N ASN A 5 -14.92 -13.31 13.23
CA ASN A 5 -13.82 -13.36 14.19
C ASN A 5 -12.50 -12.99 13.49
N VAL A 6 -12.20 -11.69 13.41
CA VAL A 6 -10.96 -11.13 12.83
C VAL A 6 -9.73 -11.80 13.45
N THR A 7 -9.80 -12.16 14.72
CA THR A 7 -8.77 -12.90 15.44
C THR A 7 -8.54 -14.29 14.85
N GLY A 8 -9.60 -15.05 14.53
CA GLY A 8 -9.48 -16.38 13.94
C GLY A 8 -8.93 -16.38 12.50
N LEU A 9 -9.12 -15.29 11.76
CA LEU A 9 -8.65 -15.18 10.38
C LEU A 9 -7.20 -14.66 10.31
N LEU A 10 -6.80 -13.78 11.23
CA LEU A 10 -5.39 -13.46 11.47
C LEU A 10 -4.63 -14.68 12.01
N GLU A 11 -5.28 -15.55 12.80
CA GLU A 11 -4.73 -16.85 13.18
C GLU A 11 -4.54 -17.77 11.98
N VAL A 12 -5.44 -17.78 10.98
CA VAL A 12 -5.25 -18.54 9.73
C VAL A 12 -4.10 -17.98 8.89
N ILE A 13 -3.97 -16.64 8.78
CA ILE A 13 -2.83 -16.00 8.09
C ILE A 13 -1.52 -16.27 8.85
N ALA A 14 -1.53 -16.24 10.18
CA ALA A 14 -0.38 -16.53 11.02
C ALA A 14 -0.04 -18.02 11.08
N ALA A 15 -1.02 -18.91 10.90
CA ALA A 15 -0.87 -20.35 10.80
C ALA A 15 -0.56 -20.82 9.37
N ALA A 16 -0.62 -19.92 8.38
CA ALA A 16 -0.14 -20.23 7.05
C ALA A 16 1.33 -20.65 7.16
N PRO A 17 1.74 -21.75 6.49
CA PRO A 17 3.14 -22.17 6.52
C PRO A 17 4.04 -21.03 6.03
N GLN A 18 5.33 -21.12 6.35
CA GLN A 18 6.31 -20.24 5.70
C GLN A 18 6.34 -20.60 4.22
N LEU A 19 5.63 -19.80 3.42
CA LEU A 19 5.53 -19.98 1.98
C LEU A 19 6.73 -19.23 1.38
N LEU A 20 7.82 -19.97 1.13
CA LEU A 20 9.10 -19.40 0.75
C LEU A 20 9.18 -19.10 -0.75
N THR A 21 8.31 -19.74 -1.53
CA THR A 21 8.27 -19.59 -2.99
C THR A 21 6.87 -19.29 -3.52
N PRO A 22 6.76 -18.65 -4.70
CA PRO A 22 5.49 -18.51 -5.40
C PRO A 22 4.79 -19.85 -5.65
N ASP A 23 5.53 -20.89 -6.06
CA ASP A 23 4.98 -22.21 -6.36
C ASP A 23 4.37 -22.90 -5.13
N GLU A 24 5.00 -22.78 -3.96
CA GLU A 24 4.45 -23.29 -2.69
C GLU A 24 3.17 -22.55 -2.32
N THR A 25 3.15 -21.24 -2.54
CA THR A 25 1.98 -20.39 -2.28
C THR A 25 0.80 -20.80 -3.17
N GLU A 26 1.05 -21.00 -4.45
CA GLU A 26 0.03 -21.45 -5.41
C GLU A 26 -0.49 -22.84 -5.05
N THR A 27 0.41 -23.78 -4.76
CA THR A 27 0.04 -25.15 -4.36
C THR A 27 -0.86 -25.16 -3.12
N PHE A 28 -0.64 -24.23 -2.19
CA PHE A 28 -1.43 -24.09 -0.98
C PHE A 28 -2.80 -23.43 -1.25
N LEU A 29 -2.84 -22.36 -2.06
CA LEU A 29 -4.04 -21.53 -2.23
C LEU A 29 -4.99 -22.00 -3.34
N ASP A 30 -4.47 -22.56 -4.44
CA ASP A 30 -5.28 -23.02 -5.58
C ASP A 30 -6.37 -24.05 -5.24
N PRO A 31 -6.17 -25.02 -4.31
CA PRO A 31 -7.22 -25.98 -3.95
C PRO A 31 -8.23 -25.43 -2.93
N MET A 32 -8.02 -24.23 -2.37
CA MET A 32 -8.90 -23.71 -1.33
C MET A 32 -10.29 -23.36 -1.87
N PRO A 33 -11.35 -23.56 -1.06
CA PRO A 33 -12.69 -23.08 -1.39
C PRO A 33 -12.73 -21.56 -1.65
N LEU A 34 -13.61 -21.15 -2.56
CA LEU A 34 -13.68 -19.76 -3.00
C LEU A 34 -14.07 -18.78 -1.87
N ASP A 35 -14.94 -19.20 -0.97
CA ASP A 35 -15.37 -18.43 0.21
C ASP A 35 -14.24 -18.27 1.24
N GLU A 36 -13.39 -19.28 1.39
CA GLU A 36 -12.16 -19.20 2.20
C GLU A 36 -11.14 -18.25 1.56
N LEU A 37 -10.93 -18.34 0.24
CA LEU A 37 -10.09 -17.40 -0.52
C LEU A 37 -10.59 -15.95 -0.40
N ALA A 38 -11.90 -15.73 -0.55
CA ALA A 38 -12.51 -14.41 -0.40
C ALA A 38 -12.30 -13.85 1.00
N SER A 39 -12.52 -14.67 2.03
CA SER A 39 -12.28 -14.29 3.42
C SER A 39 -10.82 -13.92 3.65
N MET A 40 -9.89 -14.75 3.19
CA MET A 40 -8.45 -14.49 3.31
C MET A 40 -8.04 -13.19 2.62
N TRP A 41 -8.52 -12.97 1.38
CA TRP A 41 -8.26 -11.72 0.65
C TRP A 41 -8.76 -10.50 1.43
N CYS A 42 -9.98 -10.56 1.99
CA CYS A 42 -10.56 -9.48 2.80
C CYS A 42 -9.75 -9.20 4.08
N ALA A 43 -9.21 -10.23 4.75
CA ALA A 43 -8.34 -10.01 5.91
C ALA A 43 -7.03 -9.34 5.54
N LEU A 44 -6.41 -9.74 4.42
CA LEU A 44 -5.15 -9.14 3.97
C LEU A 44 -5.26 -7.64 3.71
N GLN A 45 -6.45 -7.14 3.34
CA GLN A 45 -6.68 -5.70 3.15
C GLN A 45 -6.64 -4.90 4.45
N ARG A 46 -6.79 -5.56 5.60
CA ARG A 46 -6.81 -4.93 6.93
C ARG A 46 -5.47 -5.05 7.66
N VAL A 47 -4.52 -5.80 7.09
CA VAL A 47 -3.19 -5.95 7.67
C VAL A 47 -2.46 -4.61 7.58
N SER A 48 -2.07 -4.08 8.74
CA SER A 48 -1.30 -2.83 8.83
C SER A 48 0.04 -2.99 8.10
N ARG A 49 0.62 -1.91 7.58
CA ARG A 49 1.95 -2.01 6.94
C ARG A 49 3.01 -2.57 7.87
N ARG A 50 2.92 -2.30 9.18
CA ARG A 50 3.84 -2.82 10.21
C ARG A 50 3.86 -4.35 10.26
N ASP A 51 2.71 -4.96 9.96
CA ASP A 51 2.47 -6.39 10.10
C ASP A 51 2.67 -7.15 8.78
N GLN A 52 3.08 -6.47 7.69
CA GLN A 52 3.34 -7.11 6.40
C GLN A 52 4.71 -7.80 6.38
N VAL A 53 4.83 -8.87 7.18
CA VAL A 53 6.05 -9.68 7.33
C VAL A 53 5.79 -11.14 6.96
N GLY A 54 6.87 -11.87 6.64
CA GLY A 54 6.81 -13.30 6.36
C GLY A 54 5.86 -13.65 5.21
N SER A 55 5.02 -14.66 5.40
CA SER A 55 4.12 -15.21 4.37
C SER A 55 3.07 -14.21 3.85
N ILE A 56 2.81 -13.10 4.55
CA ILE A 56 1.82 -12.10 4.11
C ILE A 56 2.16 -11.52 2.74
N TRP A 57 3.45 -11.29 2.46
CA TRP A 57 3.87 -10.80 1.15
C TRP A 57 3.61 -11.83 0.04
N ALA A 58 3.92 -13.10 0.29
CA ALA A 58 3.65 -14.19 -0.65
C ALA A 58 2.16 -14.34 -0.93
N LEU A 59 1.31 -14.27 0.10
CA LEU A 59 -0.14 -14.29 -0.04
C LEU A 59 -0.67 -13.11 -0.87
N LYS A 60 -0.19 -11.88 -0.61
CA LYS A 60 -0.55 -10.71 -1.42
C LYS A 60 -0.16 -10.89 -2.89
N LEU A 61 1.07 -11.34 -3.13
CA LEU A 61 1.59 -11.57 -4.48
C LEU A 61 0.75 -12.59 -5.27
N TYR A 62 0.28 -13.66 -4.61
CA TYR A 62 -0.64 -14.61 -5.24
C TYR A 62 -1.90 -13.92 -5.76
N PHE A 63 -2.53 -13.07 -4.95
CA PHE A 63 -3.75 -12.37 -5.32
C PHE A 63 -3.49 -11.30 -6.39
N ASP A 64 -2.35 -10.59 -6.34
CA ASP A 64 -1.96 -9.62 -7.36
C ASP A 64 -1.74 -10.32 -8.72
N HIS A 65 -1.24 -11.55 -8.74
CA HIS A 65 -1.06 -12.32 -9.97
C HIS A 65 -2.32 -13.05 -10.45
N LEU A 66 -3.30 -13.30 -9.57
CA LEU A 66 -4.51 -14.06 -9.90
C LEU A 66 -5.27 -13.50 -11.12
N PRO A 67 -5.57 -12.19 -11.26
CA PRO A 67 -6.28 -11.66 -12.42
C PRO A 67 -5.50 -11.78 -13.72
N HIS A 68 -4.17 -11.86 -13.67
CA HIS A 68 -3.32 -12.03 -14.86
C HIS A 68 -3.24 -13.50 -15.32
N ARG A 69 -3.24 -14.45 -14.38
CA ARG A 69 -3.06 -15.88 -14.67
C ARG A 69 -4.39 -16.60 -14.90
N ARG A 70 -5.42 -16.24 -14.12
CA ARG A 70 -6.71 -16.93 -14.07
C ARG A 70 -7.85 -15.90 -14.02
N PRO A 71 -8.05 -15.08 -15.08
CA PRO A 71 -9.00 -13.96 -15.07
C PRO A 71 -10.43 -14.37 -14.71
N GLN A 72 -10.91 -15.53 -15.15
CA GLN A 72 -12.24 -16.02 -14.77
C GLN A 72 -12.35 -16.35 -13.27
N ALA A 73 -11.33 -17.00 -12.70
CA ALA A 73 -11.30 -17.32 -11.26
C ALA A 73 -11.13 -16.06 -10.42
N ALA A 74 -10.38 -15.07 -10.90
CA ALA A 74 -10.30 -13.76 -10.29
C ALA A 74 -11.67 -13.06 -10.28
N LEU A 75 -12.43 -13.12 -11.38
CA LEU A 75 -13.79 -12.60 -11.42
C LEU A 75 -14.74 -13.36 -10.47
N ASP A 76 -14.61 -14.69 -10.34
CA ASP A 76 -15.34 -15.47 -9.34
C ASP A 76 -15.07 -14.96 -7.93
N LEU A 77 -13.79 -14.70 -7.62
CA LEU A 77 -13.37 -14.15 -6.33
C LEU A 77 -13.96 -12.76 -6.08
N VAL A 78 -13.96 -11.87 -7.08
CA VAL A 78 -14.60 -10.55 -6.98
C VAL A 78 -16.08 -10.69 -6.62
N LEU A 79 -16.80 -11.57 -7.29
CA LEU A 79 -18.23 -11.79 -7.04
C LEU A 79 -18.49 -12.38 -5.64
N GLU A 80 -17.65 -13.31 -5.18
CA GLU A 80 -17.78 -13.87 -3.83
C GLU A 80 -17.46 -12.85 -2.74
N VAL A 81 -16.44 -11.99 -2.94
CA VAL A 81 -16.15 -10.88 -2.02
C VAL A 81 -17.32 -9.90 -1.99
N LEU A 82 -17.87 -9.52 -3.13
CA LEU A 82 -19.06 -8.63 -3.20
C LEU A 82 -20.27 -9.23 -2.48
N LYS A 83 -20.38 -10.56 -2.41
CA LYS A 83 -21.45 -11.25 -1.69
C LYS A 83 -21.19 -11.30 -0.18
N ALA A 84 -19.96 -11.57 0.25
CA ALA A 84 -19.63 -11.87 1.64
C ALA A 84 -19.16 -10.67 2.48
N GLU A 85 -18.49 -9.70 1.87
CA GLU A 85 -17.90 -8.54 2.57
C GLU A 85 -18.85 -7.35 2.48
N ALA A 86 -19.15 -6.67 3.59
CA ALA A 86 -20.01 -5.48 3.59
C ALA A 86 -19.23 -4.17 3.75
N ASP A 87 -17.98 -4.26 4.21
CA ASP A 87 -17.11 -3.12 4.41
C ASP A 87 -16.66 -2.51 3.08
N LYS A 88 -17.21 -1.35 2.74
CA LYS A 88 -16.93 -0.66 1.47
C LYS A 88 -15.44 -0.38 1.25
N PRO A 89 -14.66 0.15 2.23
CA PRO A 89 -13.22 0.37 2.04
C PRO A 89 -12.47 -0.91 1.65
N THR A 90 -12.81 -2.07 2.23
CA THR A 90 -12.20 -3.36 1.84
C THR A 90 -12.56 -3.70 0.41
N VAL A 91 -13.84 -3.59 0.03
CA VAL A 91 -14.32 -3.91 -1.31
C VAL A 91 -13.72 -2.97 -2.38
N MET A 92 -13.49 -1.70 -2.05
CA MET A 92 -12.84 -0.75 -2.97
C MET A 92 -11.42 -1.18 -3.37
N GLN A 93 -10.72 -1.96 -2.54
CA GLN A 93 -9.40 -2.49 -2.92
C GLN A 93 -9.45 -3.39 -4.16
N ILE A 94 -10.63 -3.92 -4.52
CA ILE A 94 -10.83 -4.69 -5.75
C ILE A 94 -10.63 -3.79 -6.99
N ASN A 95 -10.96 -2.49 -6.92
CA ASN A 95 -10.80 -1.57 -8.05
C ASN A 95 -9.33 -1.53 -8.51
N ASP A 96 -8.41 -1.35 -7.57
CA ASP A 96 -6.98 -1.17 -7.86
C ASP A 96 -6.27 -2.50 -8.13
N LYS A 97 -6.65 -3.58 -7.42
CA LYS A 97 -5.92 -4.86 -7.47
C LYS A 97 -6.42 -5.82 -8.53
N PHE A 98 -7.73 -5.86 -8.75
CA PHE A 98 -8.37 -6.87 -9.61
C PHE A 98 -8.94 -6.24 -10.88
N LEU A 99 -9.82 -5.25 -10.74
CA LEU A 99 -10.54 -4.70 -11.90
C LEU A 99 -9.60 -4.03 -12.89
N LEU A 100 -8.54 -3.37 -12.42
CA LEU A 100 -7.52 -2.82 -13.30
C LEU A 100 -6.93 -3.91 -14.22
N ALA A 101 -6.39 -4.98 -13.65
CA ALA A 101 -5.82 -6.09 -14.41
C ALA A 101 -6.87 -6.80 -15.29
N LEU A 102 -8.05 -7.09 -14.75
CA LEU A 102 -9.12 -7.78 -15.46
C LEU A 102 -9.61 -7.00 -16.68
N LEU A 103 -9.83 -5.69 -16.55
CA LEU A 103 -10.41 -4.89 -17.62
C LEU A 103 -9.37 -4.47 -18.65
N TYR A 104 -8.18 -4.06 -18.23
CA TYR A 104 -7.14 -3.59 -19.15
C TYR A 104 -6.40 -4.74 -19.86
N ALA A 105 -6.14 -5.87 -19.18
CA ALA A 105 -5.41 -6.98 -19.79
C ALA A 105 -6.33 -8.07 -20.35
N HIS A 106 -7.48 -8.32 -19.72
CA HIS A 106 -8.37 -9.45 -20.04
C HIS A 106 -9.79 -9.00 -20.41
N GLY A 107 -9.99 -7.71 -20.68
CA GLY A 107 -11.31 -7.12 -20.92
C GLY A 107 -12.17 -7.88 -21.94
N PRO A 108 -11.66 -8.21 -23.14
CA PRO A 108 -12.41 -8.99 -24.13
C PRO A 108 -12.90 -10.36 -23.62
N GLU A 109 -12.20 -10.98 -22.69
CA GLU A 109 -12.51 -12.29 -22.12
C GLU A 109 -13.62 -12.21 -21.05
N VAL A 110 -13.60 -11.15 -20.23
CA VAL A 110 -14.46 -11.05 -19.04
C VAL A 110 -15.68 -10.15 -19.22
N ILE A 111 -15.66 -9.24 -20.20
CA ILE A 111 -16.66 -8.16 -20.32
C ILE A 111 -18.10 -8.66 -20.46
N ALA A 112 -18.34 -9.70 -21.26
CA ALA A 112 -19.68 -10.24 -21.46
C ALA A 112 -20.27 -10.82 -20.16
N ARG A 113 -19.41 -11.43 -19.34
CA ARG A 113 -19.80 -11.96 -18.03
C ARG A 113 -20.03 -10.83 -17.03
N ILE A 114 -19.17 -9.82 -17.00
CA ILE A 114 -19.36 -8.63 -16.15
C ILE A 114 -20.70 -7.96 -16.46
N GLU A 115 -21.03 -7.77 -17.74
CA GLU A 115 -22.32 -7.22 -18.17
C GLU A 115 -23.49 -8.04 -17.65
N HIS A 116 -23.45 -9.36 -17.84
CA HIS A 116 -24.51 -10.26 -17.40
C HIS A 116 -24.71 -10.23 -15.87
N GLU A 117 -23.63 -10.31 -15.10
CA GLU A 117 -23.69 -10.27 -13.63
C GLU A 117 -24.20 -8.89 -13.15
N ALA A 118 -23.78 -7.81 -13.82
CA ALA A 118 -24.15 -6.45 -13.47
C ALA A 118 -25.64 -6.15 -13.71
N GLU A 119 -26.37 -6.94 -14.50
CA GLU A 119 -27.83 -6.79 -14.68
C GLU A 119 -28.59 -6.93 -13.34
N HIS A 120 -28.10 -7.80 -12.46
CA HIS A 120 -28.79 -8.20 -11.22
C HIS A 120 -27.98 -7.94 -9.95
N ASN A 121 -26.81 -7.29 -10.07
CA ASN A 121 -25.90 -7.08 -8.96
C ASN A 121 -25.57 -5.58 -8.78
N ASP A 122 -26.32 -4.92 -7.88
CA ASP A 122 -26.11 -3.51 -7.51
C ASP A 122 -24.70 -3.26 -6.96
N ARG A 123 -24.14 -4.22 -6.23
CA ARG A 123 -22.81 -4.07 -5.62
C ARG A 123 -21.71 -4.12 -6.68
N LEU A 124 -21.88 -4.93 -7.71
CA LEU A 124 -20.99 -4.94 -8.86
C LEU A 124 -21.11 -3.64 -9.64
N ARG A 125 -22.33 -3.13 -9.90
CA ARG A 125 -22.52 -1.82 -10.54
C ARG A 125 -21.85 -0.70 -9.75
N TRP A 126 -22.01 -0.68 -8.43
CA TRP A 126 -21.31 0.25 -7.55
C TRP A 126 -19.79 0.11 -7.69
N LEU A 127 -19.23 -1.10 -7.62
CA LEU A 127 -17.79 -1.32 -7.75
C LEU A 127 -17.25 -0.85 -9.12
N LEU A 128 -17.97 -1.13 -10.21
CA LEU A 128 -17.61 -0.68 -11.56
C LEU A 128 -17.60 0.84 -11.69
N GLY A 129 -18.34 1.57 -10.85
CA GLY A 129 -18.30 3.03 -10.77
C GLY A 129 -16.93 3.61 -10.41
N GLY A 130 -16.06 2.81 -9.77
CA GLY A 130 -14.68 3.18 -9.43
C GLY A 130 -13.64 2.94 -10.52
N VAL A 131 -14.02 2.37 -11.66
CA VAL A 131 -13.07 2.11 -12.76
C VAL A 131 -12.73 3.44 -13.45
N HIS A 132 -11.44 3.70 -13.67
CA HIS A 132 -11.02 4.84 -14.49
C HIS A 132 -11.32 4.56 -15.96
N VAL A 133 -12.13 5.45 -16.56
CA VAL A 133 -12.64 5.30 -17.92
C VAL A 133 -11.90 6.26 -18.85
N ASP A 134 -11.17 5.71 -19.81
CA ASP A 134 -10.80 6.44 -21.02
C ASP A 134 -12.03 6.49 -21.94
N PRO A 135 -12.58 7.69 -22.27
CA PRO A 135 -13.76 7.81 -23.12
C PRO A 135 -13.55 7.28 -24.54
N ASP A 136 -12.30 7.19 -25.01
CA ASP A 136 -11.97 6.72 -26.35
C ASP A 136 -11.81 5.18 -26.40
N ASP A 137 -11.78 4.50 -25.26
CA ASP A 137 -11.76 3.04 -25.17
C ASP A 137 -13.20 2.47 -25.21
N PRO A 138 -13.58 1.69 -26.25
CA PRO A 138 -14.92 1.11 -26.37
C PRO A 138 -15.31 0.19 -25.21
N LEU A 139 -14.36 -0.49 -24.58
CA LEU A 139 -14.59 -1.33 -23.42
C LEU A 139 -14.87 -0.47 -22.19
N MET A 140 -14.08 0.57 -21.97
CA MET A 140 -14.29 1.47 -20.84
C MET A 140 -15.61 2.23 -20.97
N ALA A 141 -16.01 2.60 -22.18
CA ALA A 141 -17.33 3.16 -22.44
C ALA A 141 -18.48 2.19 -22.09
N ARG A 142 -18.29 0.88 -22.21
CA ARG A 142 -19.28 -0.13 -21.76
C ARG A 142 -19.36 -0.18 -20.24
N ILE A 143 -18.22 -0.24 -19.57
CA ILE A 143 -18.14 -0.23 -18.10
C ILE A 143 -18.78 1.04 -17.53
N ALA A 144 -18.50 2.20 -18.13
CA ALA A 144 -19.07 3.48 -17.72
C ALA A 144 -20.60 3.52 -17.75
N ARG A 145 -21.24 2.77 -18.66
CA ARG A 145 -22.70 2.69 -18.75
C ARG A 145 -23.33 1.81 -17.67
N LEU A 146 -22.57 0.88 -17.10
CA LEU A 146 -23.03 -0.03 -16.05
C LEU A 146 -22.76 0.53 -14.65
N GLY A 147 -21.63 1.23 -14.50
CA GLY A 147 -21.10 1.66 -13.22
C GLY A 147 -21.92 2.77 -12.56
N ASP A 148 -22.22 2.61 -11.27
CA ASP A 148 -22.77 3.68 -10.44
C ASP A 148 -21.62 4.55 -9.92
N ARG A 149 -21.13 5.42 -10.80
CA ARG A 149 -19.99 6.30 -10.53
C ARG A 149 -20.29 7.30 -9.42
N GLU A 150 -21.50 7.83 -9.35
CA GLU A 150 -21.87 8.83 -8.35
C GLU A 150 -21.84 8.24 -6.94
N ALA A 151 -22.48 7.08 -6.73
CA ALA A 151 -22.49 6.44 -5.42
C ALA A 151 -21.08 6.00 -5.00
N TRP A 152 -20.30 5.42 -5.92
CA TRP A 152 -18.93 5.02 -5.61
C TRP A 152 -18.05 6.22 -5.25
N GLN A 153 -18.14 7.32 -6.01
CA GLN A 153 -17.38 8.53 -5.73
C GLN A 153 -17.73 9.16 -4.39
N ALA A 154 -19.00 9.15 -4.00
CA ALA A 154 -19.42 9.64 -2.69
C ALA A 154 -18.79 8.83 -1.55
N ASP A 155 -18.80 7.49 -1.66
CA ASP A 155 -18.16 6.63 -0.66
C ASP A 155 -16.63 6.77 -0.66
N HIS A 156 -16.00 6.89 -1.83
CA HIS A 156 -14.55 7.02 -1.96
C HIS A 156 -14.08 8.35 -1.38
N LEU A 157 -14.81 9.44 -1.65
CA LEU A 157 -14.54 10.74 -1.01
C LEU A 157 -14.71 10.66 0.50
N ALA A 158 -15.75 9.99 0.99
CA ALA A 158 -15.98 9.82 2.42
C ALA A 158 -14.87 8.99 3.10
N GLN A 159 -14.35 7.96 2.42
CA GLN A 159 -13.20 7.17 2.90
C GLN A 159 -11.93 8.03 2.97
N ARG A 160 -11.65 8.82 1.92
CA ARG A 160 -10.42 9.60 1.81
C ARG A 160 -10.41 10.86 2.67
N THR A 161 -11.56 11.40 3.04
CA THR A 161 -11.64 12.61 3.84
C THR A 161 -11.20 12.31 5.29
N PRO A 162 -10.06 12.84 5.76
CA PRO A 162 -9.65 12.63 7.14
C PRO A 162 -10.62 13.33 8.09
N ARG A 163 -10.86 12.72 9.26
CA ARG A 163 -11.66 13.34 10.32
C ARG A 163 -11.02 14.61 10.85
N GLU A 164 -9.70 14.58 10.97
CA GLU A 164 -8.85 15.68 11.43
C GLU A 164 -7.73 15.86 10.41
N PRO A 165 -7.89 16.80 9.45
CA PRO A 165 -6.86 17.09 8.47
C PRO A 165 -5.58 17.60 9.14
N LEU A 166 -4.42 17.09 8.72
CA LEU A 166 -3.12 17.53 9.23
C LEU A 166 -2.70 18.87 8.63
N ASP A 167 -2.18 19.77 9.47
CA ASP A 167 -1.51 21.00 9.07
C ASP A 167 0.01 20.85 9.26
N CYS A 168 0.62 20.03 8.40
CA CYS A 168 2.02 19.61 8.54
C CYS A 168 3.00 20.80 8.63
N ALA A 169 2.70 21.91 7.97
CA ALA A 169 3.55 23.10 7.94
C ALA A 169 3.69 23.75 9.33
N ASN A 170 2.61 23.74 10.13
CA ASN A 170 2.56 24.38 11.44
C ASN A 170 2.76 23.40 12.61
N MET A 171 2.81 22.10 12.33
CA MET A 171 3.05 21.07 13.36
C MET A 171 4.49 21.13 13.91
N PRO A 172 4.67 20.98 15.23
CA PRO A 172 5.98 20.66 15.80
C PRO A 172 6.53 19.36 15.20
N VAL A 173 7.84 19.29 14.97
CA VAL A 173 8.49 18.11 14.34
C VAL A 173 8.19 16.81 15.10
N VAL A 174 8.10 16.86 16.43
CA VAL A 174 7.75 15.69 17.26
C VAL A 174 6.32 15.19 17.00
N GLU A 175 5.38 16.11 16.77
CA GLU A 175 3.99 15.74 16.45
C GLU A 175 3.90 15.24 15.01
N LEU A 176 4.63 15.86 14.09
CA LEU A 176 4.73 15.41 12.71
C LEU A 176 5.32 14.00 12.61
N ALA A 177 6.34 13.68 13.41
CA ALA A 177 6.92 12.34 13.48
C ALA A 177 5.89 11.28 13.94
N ARG A 178 5.03 11.62 14.91
CA ARG A 178 3.95 10.73 15.36
C ARG A 178 2.90 10.53 14.27
N ALA A 179 2.49 11.62 13.63
CA ALA A 179 1.54 11.57 12.51
C ALA A 179 2.11 10.74 11.35
N TRP A 180 3.40 10.89 11.03
CA TRP A 180 4.10 10.07 10.06
C TRP A 180 3.98 8.58 10.38
N VAL A 181 4.38 8.18 11.60
CA VAL A 181 4.31 6.79 12.03
C VAL A 181 2.89 6.25 11.95
N GLU A 182 1.90 7.03 12.40
CA GLU A 182 0.49 6.64 12.33
C GLU A 182 0.01 6.42 10.89
N GLN A 183 0.20 7.42 10.01
CA GLN A 183 -0.30 7.35 8.64
C GLN A 183 0.41 6.25 7.82
N TYR A 184 1.73 6.12 7.97
CA TYR A 184 2.50 5.08 7.29
C TYR A 184 2.29 3.68 7.91
N SER A 185 1.75 3.56 9.13
CA SER A 185 1.38 2.25 9.71
C SER A 185 0.08 1.68 9.13
N LYS A 186 -0.86 2.53 8.70
CA LYS A 186 -2.20 2.13 8.24
C LYS A 186 -2.13 1.12 7.08
N SER A 187 -3.11 0.23 7.00
CA SER A 187 -3.33 -0.61 5.82
C SER A 187 -3.70 0.27 4.62
N GLU A 188 -3.50 -0.19 3.38
CA GLU A 188 -3.91 0.55 2.17
C GLU A 188 -5.39 0.92 2.20
N ARG A 189 -6.23 0.04 2.76
CA ARG A 189 -7.66 0.27 2.98
C ARG A 189 -7.93 1.47 3.89
N ASP A 190 -7.14 1.63 4.95
CA ASP A 190 -7.41 2.59 6.02
C ASP A 190 -6.71 3.94 5.81
N GLN A 191 -5.96 4.08 4.71
CA GLN A 191 -5.30 5.33 4.34
C GLN A 191 -6.31 6.37 3.85
N ASP A 192 -6.08 7.61 4.26
CA ASP A 192 -6.87 8.79 3.91
C ASP A 192 -5.94 9.90 3.39
N ASP A 193 -6.50 11.08 3.10
CA ASP A 193 -5.74 12.18 2.51
C ASP A 193 -4.67 12.78 3.46
N ASN A 194 -4.63 12.40 4.75
CA ASN A 194 -3.52 12.79 5.61
C ASN A 194 -2.19 12.15 5.19
N LEU A 195 -2.21 10.94 4.61
CA LEU A 195 -0.99 10.34 4.07
C LEU A 195 -0.43 11.20 2.93
N PHE A 196 -1.30 11.66 2.03
CA PHE A 196 -0.90 12.52 0.91
C PHE A 196 -0.43 13.89 1.39
N ALA A 197 -1.07 14.48 2.41
CA ALA A 197 -0.62 15.72 3.02
C ALA A 197 0.81 15.61 3.58
N ILE A 198 1.16 14.47 4.21
CA ILE A 198 2.52 14.21 4.69
C ILE A 198 3.49 14.06 3.50
N MET A 199 3.15 13.26 2.49
CA MET A 199 4.01 13.04 1.32
C MET A 199 4.27 14.34 0.53
N ASP A 200 3.26 15.21 0.42
CA ASP A 200 3.40 16.51 -0.21
C ASP A 200 4.32 17.42 0.62
N PHE A 201 4.13 17.47 1.94
CA PHE A 201 5.00 18.24 2.82
C PHE A 201 6.45 17.72 2.84
N GLU A 202 6.66 16.41 2.77
CA GLU A 202 7.99 15.80 2.62
C GLU A 202 8.69 16.26 1.34
N ARG A 203 7.95 16.30 0.23
CA ARG A 203 8.47 16.80 -1.05
C ARG A 203 8.86 18.26 -0.95
N ASP A 204 8.05 19.09 -0.30
CA ASP A 204 8.34 20.52 -0.10
C ASP A 204 9.58 20.70 0.80
N LEU A 205 9.68 19.96 1.92
CA LEU A 205 10.85 20.01 2.80
C LEU A 205 12.15 19.65 2.08
N ARG A 206 12.13 18.68 1.17
CA ARG A 206 13.33 18.32 0.40
C ARG A 206 13.91 19.52 -0.36
N GLU A 207 13.05 20.37 -0.90
CA GLU A 207 13.43 21.50 -1.75
C GLU A 207 13.70 22.77 -0.93
N ASP A 208 12.88 23.03 0.08
CA ASP A 208 12.88 24.30 0.81
C ASP A 208 13.68 24.26 2.11
N ASP A 209 13.65 23.14 2.84
CA ASP A 209 14.27 22.99 4.16
C ASP A 209 14.73 21.53 4.42
N PRO A 210 15.78 21.07 3.72
CA PRO A 210 16.28 19.71 3.86
C PRO A 210 16.82 19.44 5.27
N ASP A 211 17.17 20.50 6.00
CA ASP A 211 17.60 20.41 7.39
C ASP A 211 16.44 19.98 8.31
N LYS A 212 15.24 20.56 8.13
CA LYS A 212 14.03 20.14 8.86
C LYS A 212 13.58 18.73 8.48
N MET A 213 13.82 18.28 7.24
CA MET A 213 13.62 16.88 6.86
C MET A 213 14.51 15.94 7.68
N ILE A 214 15.79 16.28 7.86
CA ILE A 214 16.70 15.48 8.69
C ILE A 214 16.22 15.46 10.16
N ASP A 215 15.74 16.59 10.69
CA ASP A 215 15.15 16.62 12.04
C ASP A 215 13.93 15.70 12.17
N LEU A 216 13.04 15.69 11.16
CA LEU A 216 11.89 14.78 11.13
C LEU A 216 12.33 13.32 11.13
N ILE A 217 13.29 12.94 10.30
CA ILE A 217 13.82 11.56 10.23
C ILE A 217 14.39 11.13 11.60
N LEU A 218 15.14 12.02 12.26
CA LEU A 218 15.70 11.75 13.58
C LEU A 218 14.61 11.61 14.66
N GLU A 219 13.56 12.43 14.62
CA GLU A 219 12.42 12.30 15.54
C GLU A 219 11.62 11.00 15.31
N ILE A 220 11.39 10.60 14.05
CA ILE A 220 10.75 9.32 13.72
C ILE A 220 11.59 8.16 14.27
N LEU A 221 12.90 8.18 14.07
CA LEU A 221 13.81 7.16 14.58
C LEU A 221 13.76 7.02 16.12
N LYS A 222 13.48 8.09 16.86
CA LYS A 222 13.35 8.00 18.33
C LYS A 222 12.15 7.18 18.77
N ILE A 223 11.08 7.14 17.98
CA ILE A 223 9.80 6.53 18.36
C ILE A 223 9.47 5.24 17.60
N GLU A 224 10.12 4.97 16.47
CA GLU A 224 9.83 3.81 15.64
C GLU A 224 11.02 2.85 15.55
N ALA A 225 10.75 1.53 15.60
CA ALA A 225 11.73 0.46 15.49
C ALA A 225 11.30 -0.69 14.56
N ASN A 226 10.09 -0.64 14.01
CA ASN A 226 9.55 -1.65 13.10
C ASN A 226 10.33 -1.63 11.78
N PRO A 227 10.91 -2.76 11.35
CA PRO A 227 11.78 -2.79 10.17
C PRO A 227 11.05 -2.43 8.86
N VAL A 228 9.75 -2.71 8.75
CA VAL A 228 8.96 -2.35 7.55
C VAL A 228 8.77 -0.84 7.46
N LEU A 229 8.53 -0.15 8.58
CA LEU A 229 8.42 1.31 8.55
C LEU A 229 9.77 2.00 8.39
N LEU A 230 10.81 1.46 9.03
CA LEU A 230 12.17 1.95 8.81
C LEU A 230 12.60 1.80 7.36
N SER A 231 12.09 0.79 6.64
CA SER A 231 12.41 0.66 5.22
C SER A 231 11.76 1.70 4.33
N LEU A 232 10.54 2.10 4.65
CA LEU A 232 9.88 3.23 3.99
C LEU A 232 10.59 4.55 4.30
N LEU A 233 11.05 4.74 5.54
CA LEU A 233 11.79 5.94 5.94
C LEU A 233 13.13 6.06 5.20
N ALA A 234 13.84 4.94 5.04
CA ALA A 234 15.10 4.89 4.32
C ALA A 234 14.94 5.12 2.81
N ALA A 235 14.06 4.37 2.14
CA ALA A 235 13.86 4.46 0.68
C ALA A 235 13.08 5.70 0.23
N GLY A 236 12.44 6.42 1.17
CA GLY A 236 11.71 7.65 0.90
C GLY A 236 12.46 8.87 1.45
N PRO A 237 12.04 9.44 2.59
CA PRO A 237 12.57 10.68 3.14
C PRO A 237 14.10 10.77 3.23
N LEU A 238 14.77 9.71 3.70
CA LEU A 238 16.23 9.73 3.85
C LEU A 238 16.96 9.69 2.50
N GLU A 239 16.49 8.87 1.55
CA GLU A 239 17.07 8.81 0.20
C GLU A 239 17.03 10.17 -0.49
N VAL A 240 15.91 10.87 -0.38
CA VAL A 240 15.70 12.12 -1.13
C VAL A 240 16.40 13.33 -0.52
N VAL A 241 16.73 13.30 0.78
CA VAL A 241 17.43 14.41 1.45
C VAL A 241 18.95 14.31 1.30
N ILE A 242 19.49 13.17 0.86
CA ILE A 242 20.92 12.98 0.63
C ILE A 242 21.39 13.78 -0.59
N SER A 243 22.28 14.74 -0.35
CA SER A 243 22.88 15.58 -1.38
C SER A 243 24.23 16.13 -0.94
N ALA A 244 24.96 16.77 -1.85
CA ALA A 244 26.19 17.48 -1.50
C ALA A 244 25.98 18.59 -0.46
N ALA A 245 24.76 19.16 -0.36
CA ALA A 245 24.44 20.20 0.61
C ALA A 245 24.21 19.66 2.03
N THR A 246 23.77 18.40 2.16
CA THR A 246 23.32 17.81 3.43
C THR A 246 24.28 16.75 3.98
N ILE A 247 25.18 16.23 3.16
CA ILE A 247 26.07 15.11 3.51
C ILE A 247 26.93 15.38 4.76
N ASP A 248 27.40 16.61 4.97
CA ASP A 248 28.18 16.98 6.16
C ASP A 248 27.36 16.82 7.45
N ARG A 249 26.08 17.20 7.41
CA ARG A 249 25.15 17.00 8.53
C ARG A 249 24.89 15.52 8.74
N ILE A 250 24.62 14.78 7.66
CA ILE A 250 24.35 13.33 7.72
C ILE A 250 25.52 12.59 8.38
N GLU A 251 26.76 12.88 8.00
CA GLU A 251 27.97 12.32 8.63
C GLU A 251 28.06 12.62 10.13
N ARG A 252 27.75 13.87 10.51
CA ARG A 252 27.78 14.30 11.91
C ARG A 252 26.76 13.53 12.74
N GLU A 253 25.52 13.41 12.26
CA GLU A 253 24.46 12.69 12.97
C GLU A 253 24.75 11.19 13.02
N ALA A 254 25.22 10.58 11.93
CA ALA A 254 25.55 9.15 11.87
C ALA A 254 26.72 8.76 12.79
N ARG A 255 27.64 9.69 13.08
CA ARG A 255 28.77 9.46 14.00
C ARG A 255 28.31 9.29 15.44
N VAL A 256 27.22 9.95 15.84
CA VAL A 256 26.73 9.96 17.24
C VAL A 256 25.47 9.14 17.45
N ASN A 257 24.77 8.77 16.36
CA ASN A 257 23.53 8.00 16.39
C ASN A 257 23.67 6.73 15.54
N GLU A 258 23.95 5.61 16.22
CA GLU A 258 24.09 4.29 15.59
C GLU A 258 22.83 3.87 14.81
N ARG A 259 21.63 4.13 15.34
CA ARG A 259 20.39 3.80 14.65
C ARG A 259 20.19 4.59 13.35
N PHE A 260 20.64 5.84 13.32
CA PHE A 260 20.64 6.63 12.09
C PHE A 260 21.68 6.13 11.09
N ARG A 261 22.85 5.69 11.56
CA ARG A 261 23.85 5.04 10.71
C ARG A 261 23.33 3.73 10.11
N ASP A 262 22.66 2.90 10.90
CA ASP A 262 22.06 1.65 10.41
C ASP A 262 20.95 1.94 9.40
N LEU A 263 20.13 2.98 9.62
CA LEU A 263 19.14 3.44 8.67
C LEU A 263 19.75 3.89 7.33
N LEU A 264 20.99 4.39 7.29
CA LEU A 264 21.67 4.74 6.03
C LEU A 264 22.01 3.52 5.17
N GLY A 265 22.22 2.34 5.79
CA GLY A 265 22.32 1.07 5.06
C GLY A 265 21.13 0.88 4.12
N GLY A 266 19.98 1.38 4.59
CA GLY A 266 18.78 1.87 3.91
C GLY A 266 18.83 2.21 2.42
N VAL A 267 19.75 3.08 2.08
CA VAL A 267 19.43 4.04 1.03
C VAL A 267 19.87 3.56 -0.34
N TRP A 268 19.05 3.82 -1.36
CA TRP A 268 19.40 3.56 -2.75
C TRP A 268 20.02 4.80 -3.41
N TYR A 269 21.25 5.16 -3.04
CA TYR A 269 21.92 6.39 -3.48
C TYR A 269 22.67 6.27 -4.83
N TYR A 270 22.24 5.38 -5.73
CA TYR A 270 22.96 5.13 -7.00
C TYR A 270 23.04 6.36 -7.92
N ARG A 271 22.08 7.29 -7.80
CA ARG A 271 22.03 8.56 -8.54
C ARG A 271 22.82 9.70 -7.90
N ALA A 272 23.34 9.52 -6.68
CA ALA A 272 24.10 10.57 -6.02
C ALA A 272 25.46 10.81 -6.71
N PRO A 273 26.00 12.04 -6.65
CA PRO A 273 27.35 12.34 -7.13
C PRO A 273 28.43 11.43 -6.51
N ASP A 274 29.50 11.14 -7.26
CA ASP A 274 30.55 10.19 -6.87
C ASP A 274 31.19 10.49 -5.51
N ASP A 275 31.36 11.77 -5.17
CA ASP A 275 31.90 12.24 -3.90
C ASP A 275 30.95 11.92 -2.74
N VAL A 276 29.65 12.17 -2.92
CA VAL A 276 28.61 11.84 -1.93
C VAL A 276 28.54 10.32 -1.73
N ARG A 277 28.57 9.53 -2.81
CA ARG A 277 28.55 8.06 -2.72
C ARG A 277 29.73 7.51 -1.95
N THR A 278 30.94 7.99 -2.24
CA THR A 278 32.16 7.56 -1.55
C THR A 278 32.09 7.82 -0.04
N ARG A 279 31.52 8.97 0.35
CA ARG A 279 31.32 9.34 1.75
C ARG A 279 30.29 8.46 2.44
N LEU A 280 29.16 8.19 1.78
CA LEU A 280 28.14 7.27 2.29
C LEU A 280 28.67 5.84 2.44
N ASP A 281 29.39 5.33 1.46
CA ASP A 281 30.02 4.00 1.53
C ASP A 281 30.97 3.89 2.73
N ALA A 282 31.73 4.95 3.05
CA ALA A 282 32.60 4.99 4.22
C ALA A 282 31.85 5.01 5.56
N LEU A 283 30.63 5.58 5.59
CA LEU A 283 29.77 5.59 6.79
C LEU A 283 29.07 4.25 7.01
N ILE A 284 28.55 3.65 5.93
CA ILE A 284 27.73 2.44 5.96
C ILE A 284 28.60 1.19 6.15
N GLY A 285 29.77 1.15 5.51
CA GLY A 285 30.65 -0.02 5.57
C GLY A 285 29.94 -1.30 5.11
N GLU A 286 29.97 -2.34 5.94
CA GLU A 286 29.32 -3.63 5.68
C GLU A 286 27.84 -3.67 6.09
N SER A 287 27.30 -2.61 6.72
CA SER A 287 25.94 -2.58 7.28
C SER A 287 24.83 -2.36 6.24
N ARG A 288 24.90 -3.03 5.09
CA ARG A 288 23.83 -3.00 4.08
C ARG A 288 22.75 -4.05 4.43
N TRP A 289 21.53 -3.57 4.55
CA TRP A 289 20.29 -4.34 4.64
C TRP A 289 19.83 -4.94 3.31
#